data_AF-A0A1I1S8T2-F1
#
_entry.id   AF-A0A1I1S8T2-F1
#
_cell.length_a   1.000
_cell.length_b   1.000
_cell.length_c   1.000
_cell.angle_alpha   90.00
_cell.angle_beta   90.00
_cell.angle_gamma   90.00
#
_symmetry.space_group_name_H-M   'P 1'
#
loop_
_entity.id
_entity.type
_entity.pdbx_description
1 polymer ?
#
loop_
_entity_poly.entity_id
_entity_poly.type
_entity_poly.pdbx_seq_one_letter_code
_entity_poly.pdbx_strand_id
1 'polypeptide(L)'
;MLEKLKQEVYEANMQLPQLGLVTFTWGNVSGIDRQQGLYVIKPSGVSYEELTPADLVVVNLKGEVVEGQLNPSSDTPTHTYLYNHFPKIGGIVHTHSPWA
;
A
#
# COMPACT_ATOMS: atom_id res chain seq x y z
N MET A 1 -7.20 -11.15 6.99
CA MET A 1 -6.41 -12.11 6.19
C MET A 1 -5.05 -11.50 5.86
N LEU A 2 -4.07 -12.29 5.39
CA LEU A 2 -2.73 -11.81 5.00
C LEU A 2 -2.00 -11.02 6.11
N GLU A 3 -2.17 -11.39 7.38
CA GLU A 3 -1.69 -10.60 8.54
C GLU A 3 -0.19 -10.29 8.48
N LYS A 4 0.62 -11.26 8.02
CA LYS A 4 2.06 -11.04 7.84
C LYS A 4 2.35 -9.96 6.80
N LEU A 5 1.68 -10.01 5.65
CA LEU A 5 1.87 -9.02 4.57
C LEU A 5 1.33 -7.64 4.98
N LYS A 6 0.24 -7.60 5.75
CA LYS A 6 -0.24 -6.35 6.36
C LYS A 6 0.82 -5.74 7.27
N GLN A 7 1.43 -6.54 8.13
CA GLN A 7 2.50 -6.05 9.01
C GLN A 7 3.70 -5.51 8.20
N GLU A 8 4.16 -6.23 7.17
CA GLU A 8 5.27 -5.80 6.31
C GLU A 8 4.96 -4.49 5.55
N VAL A 9 3.75 -4.36 4.98
CA VAL A 9 3.32 -3.15 4.27
C VAL A 9 3.12 -1.98 5.22
N TYR A 10 2.63 -2.23 6.44
CA TYR A 10 2.51 -1.22 7.48
C TYR A 10 3.88 -0.66 7.84
N GLU A 11 4.84 -1.52 8.17
CA GLU A 11 6.21 -1.12 8.50
C GLU A 11 6.86 -0.32 7.38
N ALA A 12 6.68 -0.75 6.12
CA ALA A 12 7.20 -0.03 4.96
C ALA A 12 6.55 1.36 4.79
N ASN A 13 5.25 1.50 5.05
CA ASN A 13 4.59 2.80 5.07
C ASN A 13 5.16 3.71 6.17
N MET A 14 5.41 3.17 7.36
CA MET A 14 5.95 3.95 8.49
C MET A 14 7.40 4.42 8.27
N GLN A 15 8.17 3.76 7.41
CA GLN A 15 9.51 4.23 7.03
C GLN A 15 9.47 5.50 6.18
N LEU A 16 8.41 5.75 5.41
CA LEU A 16 8.32 6.93 4.53
C LEU A 16 8.50 8.26 5.27
N PRO A 17 7.73 8.57 6.34
CA PRO A 17 7.94 9.80 7.10
C PRO A 17 9.27 9.80 7.86
N GLN A 18 9.73 8.65 8.38
CA GLN A 18 11.00 8.55 9.11
C GLN A 18 12.21 8.90 8.22
N LEU A 19 12.14 8.57 6.93
CA LEU A 19 13.16 8.87 5.94
C LEU A 19 12.96 10.23 5.25
N GLY A 20 11.95 11.02 5.65
CA GLY A 20 11.67 12.33 5.07
C GLY A 20 11.18 12.29 3.62
N LEU A 21 10.54 11.19 3.20
CA LEU A 21 10.10 10.99 1.81
C LEU A 21 8.69 11.50 1.51
N VAL A 22 7.92 11.86 2.55
CA VAL A 22 6.51 12.28 2.45
C VAL A 22 6.21 13.44 3.41
N THR A 23 5.09 14.13 3.16
CA THR A 23 4.53 15.16 4.05
C THR A 23 3.04 14.87 4.24
N PHE A 24 2.50 15.16 5.44
CA PHE A 24 1.11 14.86 5.79
C PHE A 24 0.75 13.39 5.50
N THR A 25 -0.34 13.15 4.76
CA THR A 25 -0.84 11.83 4.41
C THR A 25 -0.38 11.36 3.03
N TRP A 26 0.56 12.05 2.39
CA TRP A 26 1.05 11.71 1.05
C TRP A 26 1.77 10.36 1.03
N GLY A 27 1.97 9.84 -0.18
CA GLY A 27 2.68 8.59 -0.41
C GLY A 27 1.95 7.36 0.11
N ASN A 28 2.35 6.22 -0.42
CA ASN A 28 1.78 4.93 -0.06
C ASN A 28 2.73 3.81 -0.47
N VAL A 29 2.66 2.72 0.30
CA VAL A 29 3.31 1.45 -0.02
C VAL A 29 2.26 0.38 -0.20
N SER A 30 2.50 -0.53 -1.15
CA SER A 30 1.78 -1.79 -1.26
C SER A 30 2.74 -2.97 -1.41
N GLY A 31 2.26 -4.17 -1.07
CA GLY A 31 2.96 -5.44 -1.25
C GLY A 31 2.00 -6.52 -1.73
N ILE A 32 2.47 -7.45 -2.57
CA ILE A 32 1.62 -8.45 -3.24
C ILE A 32 1.93 -9.88 -2.80
N ASP A 33 0.88 -10.65 -2.51
CA ASP A 33 0.90 -12.11 -2.51
C ASP A 33 0.49 -12.62 -3.89
N ARG A 34 1.48 -13.06 -4.68
CA ARG A 34 1.28 -13.57 -6.05
C ARG A 34 0.55 -14.92 -6.09
N GLN A 35 0.68 -15.74 -5.05
CA GLN A 35 0.01 -17.04 -5.01
C GLN A 35 -1.50 -16.86 -4.84
N GLN A 36 -1.90 -15.87 -4.05
CA GLN A 36 -3.32 -15.56 -3.83
C GLN A 36 -3.88 -14.53 -4.83
N GLY A 37 -3.03 -13.81 -5.56
CA GLY A 37 -3.48 -12.75 -6.49
C GLY A 37 -4.06 -11.53 -5.76
N LEU A 38 -3.59 -11.29 -4.54
CA LEU A 38 -4.04 -10.23 -3.63
C LEU A 38 -2.85 -9.36 -3.24
N TYR A 39 -3.08 -8.06 -3.09
CA TYR A 39 -2.07 -7.15 -2.54
C TYR A 39 -2.68 -6.30 -1.44
N VAL A 40 -1.82 -5.85 -0.54
CA VAL A 40 -2.17 -4.99 0.59
C VAL A 40 -1.66 -3.59 0.31
N ILE A 41 -2.47 -2.56 0.55
CA ILE A 41 -2.12 -1.16 0.33
C ILE A 41 -2.59 -0.25 1.48
N LYS A 42 -1.88 0.87 1.68
CA LYS A 42 -2.26 1.94 2.61
C LYS A 42 -3.70 2.45 2.31
N PRO A 43 -4.54 2.72 3.33
CA PRO A 43 -5.82 3.38 3.15
C PRO A 43 -5.65 4.87 2.79
N SER A 44 -6.66 5.43 2.11
CA SER A 44 -6.71 6.85 1.81
C SER A 44 -7.07 7.69 3.04
N GLY A 45 -6.43 8.85 3.20
CA GLY A 45 -6.81 9.87 4.18
C GLY A 45 -6.47 9.59 5.64
N VAL A 46 -5.76 8.49 5.94
CA VAL A 46 -5.30 8.16 7.30
C VAL A 46 -3.93 8.77 7.55
N SER A 47 -3.77 9.44 8.71
CA SER A 47 -2.47 9.96 9.14
C SER A 47 -1.52 8.82 9.48
N TYR A 48 -0.21 9.00 9.23
CA TYR A 48 0.77 7.96 9.59
C TYR A 48 0.83 7.70 11.11
N GLU A 49 0.50 8.69 11.92
CA GLU A 49 0.50 8.60 13.39
C GLU A 49 -0.63 7.70 13.92
N GLU A 50 -1.75 7.63 13.20
CA GLU A 50 -2.93 6.84 13.57
C GLU A 50 -3.04 5.52 12.81
N LEU A 51 -2.21 5.33 11.77
CA LEU A 51 -2.25 4.14 10.92
C LEU A 51 -1.94 2.89 11.75
N THR A 52 -2.75 1.85 11.60
CA THR A 52 -2.49 0.53 12.16
C THR A 52 -2.46 -0.55 11.07
N PRO A 53 -1.85 -1.73 11.32
CA PRO A 53 -1.93 -2.85 10.38
C PRO A 53 -3.36 -3.26 10.01
N ALA A 54 -4.33 -3.06 10.92
CA ALA A 54 -5.73 -3.40 10.71
C ALA A 54 -6.43 -2.47 9.71
N ASP A 55 -5.93 -1.24 9.54
CA ASP A 55 -6.45 -0.24 8.62
C ASP A 55 -6.06 -0.49 7.16
N LEU A 56 -5.06 -1.35 6.92
CA LEU A 56 -4.62 -1.69 5.58
C LEU A 56 -5.67 -2.46 4.80
N VAL A 57 -5.77 -2.13 3.52
CA VAL A 57 -6.81 -2.64 2.62
C VAL A 57 -6.22 -3.72 1.73
N VAL A 58 -6.91 -4.85 1.62
CA VAL A 58 -6.60 -5.95 0.71
C VAL A 58 -7.38 -5.77 -0.58
N VAL A 59 -6.68 -5.80 -1.71
CA VAL A 59 -7.23 -5.57 -3.05
C VAL A 59 -6.80 -6.70 -3.98
N ASN A 60 -7.67 -7.14 -4.89
CA ASN A 60 -7.33 -8.14 -5.89
C ASN A 60 -6.69 -7.51 -7.15
N LEU A 61 -6.19 -8.35 -8.07
CA LEU A 61 -5.60 -7.88 -9.34
C LEU A 61 -6.58 -7.25 -10.34
N LYS A 62 -7.89 -7.21 -10.02
CA LYS A 62 -8.88 -6.41 -10.76
C LYS A 62 -9.09 -5.02 -10.17
N GLY A 63 -8.44 -4.70 -9.05
CA GLY A 63 -8.60 -3.43 -8.34
C GLY A 63 -9.81 -3.39 -7.40
N GLU A 64 -10.42 -4.53 -7.09
CA GLU A 64 -11.57 -4.63 -6.20
C GLU A 64 -11.11 -4.89 -4.75
N VAL A 65 -11.72 -4.21 -3.78
CA VAL A 65 -11.45 -4.43 -2.36
C VAL A 65 -11.99 -5.80 -1.94
N VAL A 66 -11.13 -6.60 -1.33
CA VAL A 66 -11.44 -7.94 -0.80
C VAL A 66 -11.60 -7.91 0.72
N GLU A 67 -10.83 -7.07 1.41
CA GLU A 67 -10.91 -6.90 2.87
C GLU A 67 -10.46 -5.49 3.28
N GLY A 68 -11.17 -4.88 4.23
CA GLY A 68 -10.86 -3.55 4.78
C GLY A 68 -12.13 -2.73 5.01
N GLN A 69 -12.13 -1.88 6.03
CA GLN A 69 -13.26 -0.96 6.32
C GLN A 69 -13.06 0.44 5.73
N LEU A 70 -11.81 0.76 5.35
CA LEU A 70 -11.43 2.05 4.81
C LEU A 70 -11.31 1.98 3.29
N ASN A 71 -11.36 3.14 2.66
CA ASN A 71 -11.08 3.26 1.24
C ASN A 71 -9.58 3.03 0.99
N PRO A 72 -9.18 2.24 -0.01
CA PRO A 72 -7.77 2.08 -0.36
C PRO A 72 -7.22 3.40 -0.94
N SER A 73 -5.89 3.53 -1.02
CA SER A 73 -5.23 4.69 -1.63
C SER A 73 -5.84 5.06 -3.00
N SER A 74 -5.90 6.34 -3.33
CA SER A 74 -6.30 6.79 -4.68
C SER A 74 -5.40 6.24 -5.79
N ASP A 75 -4.17 5.83 -5.47
CA ASP A 75 -3.20 5.28 -6.41
C ASP A 75 -3.36 3.76 -6.66
N THR A 76 -4.36 3.13 -6.02
CA THR A 76 -4.71 1.71 -6.21
C THR A 76 -4.81 1.28 -7.68
N PRO A 77 -5.41 2.06 -8.61
CA PRO A 77 -5.41 1.72 -10.04
C PRO A 77 -4.01 1.59 -10.64
N THR A 78 -3.08 2.49 -10.26
CA THR A 78 -1.68 2.44 -10.69
C THR A 78 -0.99 1.19 -10.14
N HIS A 79 -1.14 0.90 -8.85
CA HIS A 79 -0.54 -0.30 -8.23
C HIS A 79 -1.07 -1.59 -8.88
N THR A 80 -2.39 -1.65 -9.14
CA THR A 80 -3.03 -2.76 -9.87
C THR A 80 -2.44 -2.94 -11.26
N TYR A 81 -2.29 -1.85 -12.02
CA TYR A 81 -1.71 -1.89 -13.36
C TYR A 81 -0.27 -2.42 -13.31
N LEU A 82 0.57 -1.87 -12.45
CA LEU A 82 1.98 -2.26 -12.31
C LEU A 82 2.12 -3.73 -11.91
N TYR A 83 1.33 -4.22 -10.95
CA TYR A 83 1.39 -5.63 -10.57
C TYR A 83 0.98 -6.56 -11.70
N ASN A 84 -0.03 -6.20 -12.51
CA ASN A 84 -0.45 -7.02 -13.65
C ASN A 84 0.60 -7.07 -14.78
N HIS A 85 1.33 -5.97 -15.01
CA HIS A 85 2.25 -5.87 -16.15
C HIS A 85 3.71 -6.21 -15.80
N PHE A 86 4.08 -6.16 -14.52
CA PHE A 86 5.43 -6.48 -14.05
C PHE A 86 5.39 -7.67 -13.08
N PRO A 87 5.38 -8.92 -13.56
CA PRO A 87 5.16 -10.10 -12.71
C PRO A 87 6.28 -10.34 -11.68
N LYS A 88 7.45 -9.73 -11.84
CA LYS A 88 8.60 -9.88 -10.93
C LYS A 88 8.60 -8.92 -9.74
N ILE A 89 7.79 -7.85 -9.75
CA ILE A 89 7.76 -6.90 -8.62
C ILE A 89 6.93 -7.48 -7.48
N GLY A 90 7.44 -7.31 -6.25
CA GLY A 90 6.79 -7.75 -5.00
C GLY A 90 6.25 -6.61 -4.13
N GLY A 91 6.62 -5.37 -4.43
CA GLY A 91 6.20 -4.19 -3.69
C GLY A 91 6.29 -2.93 -4.55
N ILE A 92 5.48 -1.93 -4.22
CA ILE A 92 5.44 -0.62 -4.89
C ILE A 92 5.44 0.45 -3.81
N VAL A 93 6.33 1.42 -3.97
CA VAL A 93 6.42 2.61 -3.12
C VAL A 93 6.17 3.83 -4.01
N HIS A 94 5.19 4.65 -3.64
CA HIS A 94 4.93 5.94 -4.25
C HIS A 94 5.15 7.05 -3.23
N THR A 95 5.91 8.09 -3.62
CA THR A 95 6.26 9.24 -2.79
C THR A 95 6.25 10.52 -3.61
N HIS A 96 6.14 11.65 -2.93
CA HIS A 96 6.40 12.98 -3.48
C HIS A 96 7.67 13.54 -2.82
N SER A 97 8.77 12.77 -2.87
CA SER A 97 10.03 13.17 -2.24
C SER A 97 10.63 14.39 -2.95
N PRO A 98 11.23 15.36 -2.24
CA PRO A 98 11.51 16.71 -2.79
C PRO A 98 12.47 16.78 -3.99
N TRP A 99 13.26 15.74 -4.24
CA TRP A 99 14.39 15.77 -5.18
C TRP A 99 14.28 14.79 -6.36
N ALA A 100 13.23 13.96 -6.39
CA ALA A 100 13.06 12.90 -7.39
C ALA A 100 12.32 13.39 -8.64
#